data_AF-F8EYH1-F1
#
_entry.id   AF-F8EYH1-F1
#
_cell.length_a   1.000
_cell.length_b   1.000
_cell.length_c   1.000
_cell.angle_alpha   90.00
_cell.angle_beta   90.00
_cell.angle_gamma   90.00
#
_symmetry.space_group_name_H-M   'P 1'
#
loop_
_entity.id
_entity.type
_entity.pdbx_description
1 polymer ?
#
loop_
_entity_poly.entity_id
_entity_poly.type
_entity_poly.pdbx_seq_one_letter_code
_entity_poly.pdbx_strand_id
1 'polypeptide(L)'
;MKRFFFVCVSILLFAGSLYAQTSTAAVGKQSVTVDFAVTMRDLAVAAKTQDDRAIPTNRAIILDGDIGTIIVHEDTATSFVAEVELLNGIWVDETQVELYRTYIICEGLQFRSLFDSQSPSRLKSGQTVMVLATYEGLGMDYDGKTPVPVVQALSIRRIY
;
A
#
# COMPACT_ATOMS: atom_id res chain seq x y z
N MET A 1 62.94 10.24 26.56
CA MET A 1 62.21 9.66 25.42
C MET A 1 60.98 8.84 25.86
N LYS A 2 60.02 9.42 26.62
CA LYS A 2 58.82 8.68 27.09
C LYS A 2 57.53 9.54 27.19
N ARG A 3 57.53 10.77 26.66
CA ARG A 3 56.41 11.72 26.84
C ARG A 3 55.58 12.02 25.59
N PHE A 4 55.94 11.45 24.44
CA PHE A 4 55.25 11.72 23.17
C PHE A 4 54.27 10.62 22.72
N PHE A 5 54.15 9.52 23.46
CA PHE A 5 53.33 8.38 23.03
C PHE A 5 51.87 8.43 23.51
N PHE A 6 51.52 9.35 24.42
CA PHE A 6 50.18 9.39 25.04
C PHE A 6 49.18 10.32 24.33
N VAL A 7 49.60 11.12 23.34
CA VAL A 7 48.71 12.09 22.67
C VAL A 7 47.99 11.48 21.46
N CYS A 8 48.53 10.44 20.82
CA CYS A 8 47.92 9.86 19.63
C CYS A 8 46.71 8.94 19.91
N VAL A 9 46.58 8.39 21.12
CA VAL A 9 45.45 7.49 21.45
C VAL A 9 44.17 8.26 21.76
N SER A 10 44.27 9.49 22.24
CA SER A 10 43.10 10.31 22.61
C SER A 10 42.35 10.91 21.41
N ILE A 11 43.03 11.08 20.26
CA ILE A 11 42.42 11.64 19.04
C ILE A 11 41.62 10.56 18.28
N LEU A 12 42.00 9.28 18.41
CA LEU A 12 41.30 8.17 17.76
C LEU A 12 39.97 7.78 18.43
N LEU A 13 39.74 8.16 19.69
CA LEU A 13 38.47 7.90 20.38
C LEU A 13 37.39 8.98 20.15
N PHE A 14 37.76 10.16 19.62
CA PHE A 14 36.79 11.22 19.30
C PHE A 14 36.24 11.14 17.87
N ALA A 15 36.89 10.37 16.98
CA ALA A 15 36.41 10.18 15.60
C ALA A 15 35.33 9.09 15.47
N GLY A 16 35.16 8.23 16.48
CA GLY A 16 34.21 7.11 16.44
C GLY A 16 32.77 7.44 16.85
N SER A 17 32.53 8.55 17.55
CA SER A 17 31.20 8.91 18.06
C SER A 17 30.33 9.70 17.07
N LEU A 18 30.92 10.24 16.00
CA LEU A 18 30.18 11.00 14.97
C LEU A 18 29.44 10.11 13.96
N TYR A 19 29.74 8.81 13.89
CA TYR A 19 29.06 7.88 12.97
C TYR A 19 27.84 7.17 13.59
N ALA A 20 27.53 7.40 14.86
CA ALA A 20 26.40 6.75 15.53
C ALA A 20 25.09 7.56 15.54
N GLN A 21 25.06 8.76 14.94
CA GLN A 21 23.89 9.68 15.01
C GLN A 21 23.16 9.94 13.67
N THR A 22 23.50 9.24 12.59
CA THR A 22 22.77 9.37 11.31
C THR A 22 22.03 8.09 10.94
N SER A 23 21.04 7.73 11.75
CA SER A 23 19.92 6.90 11.29
C SER A 23 18.72 7.04 12.25
N THR A 24 18.37 8.26 12.59
CA THR A 24 16.97 8.58 12.82
C THR A 24 16.49 9.23 11.54
N ALA A 25 16.18 8.39 10.54
CA ALA A 25 15.27 8.80 9.49
C ALA A 25 13.99 9.21 10.23
N ALA A 26 13.86 10.52 10.47
CA ALA A 26 12.57 11.09 10.76
C ALA A 26 11.69 10.59 9.61
N VAL A 27 10.71 9.75 9.93
CA VAL A 27 9.61 9.38 9.04
C VAL A 27 8.87 10.70 8.78
N GLY A 28 9.46 11.53 7.92
CA GLY A 28 8.84 12.71 7.41
C GLY A 28 7.60 12.20 6.71
N LYS A 29 6.43 12.60 7.20
CA LYS A 29 5.17 12.36 6.51
C LYS A 29 5.36 12.83 5.07
N GLN A 30 5.60 11.90 4.16
CA GLN A 30 5.77 12.20 2.77
C GLN A 30 4.44 12.81 2.33
N SER A 31 4.46 14.08 1.95
CA SER A 31 3.25 14.74 1.46
C SER A 31 2.94 14.10 0.11
N VAL A 32 1.92 13.24 0.10
CA VAL A 32 1.42 12.61 -1.12
C VAL A 32 0.27 13.48 -1.63
N THR A 33 0.34 13.87 -2.91
CA THR A 33 -0.80 14.50 -3.57
C THR A 33 -1.88 13.46 -3.83
N VAL A 34 -3.09 13.74 -3.34
CA VAL A 34 -4.24 12.84 -3.45
C VAL A 34 -5.21 13.39 -4.48
N ASP A 35 -5.64 12.54 -5.39
CA ASP A 35 -6.76 12.78 -6.29
C ASP A 35 -8.03 12.13 -5.70
N PHE A 36 -9.04 12.95 -5.42
CA PHE A 36 -10.31 12.51 -4.85
C PHE A 36 -11.40 12.32 -5.92
N ALA A 37 -11.11 12.63 -7.18
CA ALA A 37 -12.09 12.53 -8.26
C ALA A 37 -12.23 11.11 -8.82
N VAL A 38 -11.19 10.27 -8.66
CA VAL A 38 -11.16 8.90 -9.18
C VAL A 38 -11.94 7.97 -8.26
N THR A 39 -12.92 7.28 -8.83
CA THR A 39 -13.77 6.30 -8.13
C THR A 39 -13.52 4.88 -8.64
N MET A 40 -14.01 3.87 -7.91
CA MET A 40 -13.97 2.47 -8.40
C MET A 40 -14.78 2.27 -9.69
N ARG A 41 -15.79 3.11 -9.95
CA ARG A 41 -16.51 3.12 -11.24
C ARG A 41 -15.58 3.53 -12.37
N ASP A 42 -14.80 4.59 -12.20
CA ASP A 42 -13.88 5.08 -13.24
C ASP A 42 -12.82 4.02 -13.58
N LEU A 43 -12.29 3.36 -12.55
CA LEU A 43 -11.37 2.23 -12.71
C LEU A 43 -12.02 1.06 -13.46
N ALA A 44 -13.25 0.70 -13.11
CA ALA A 44 -13.98 -0.38 -13.77
C ALA A 44 -14.30 -0.05 -15.24
N VAL A 45 -14.63 1.21 -15.54
CA VAL A 45 -14.81 1.66 -16.93
C VAL A 45 -13.49 1.53 -17.69
N ALA A 46 -12.37 2.00 -17.12
CA ALA A 46 -11.06 1.89 -17.74
C ALA A 46 -10.69 0.43 -18.05
N ALA A 47 -10.95 -0.49 -17.12
CA ALA A 47 -10.72 -1.93 -17.34
C ALA A 47 -11.62 -2.50 -18.45
N LYS A 48 -12.91 -2.14 -18.45
CA LYS A 48 -13.88 -2.59 -19.45
C LYS A 48 -13.55 -2.09 -20.86
N THR A 49 -13.09 -0.84 -20.98
CA THR A 49 -12.71 -0.23 -22.27
C THR A 49 -11.26 -0.49 -22.65
N GLN A 50 -10.46 -1.06 -21.73
CA GLN A 50 -9.01 -1.20 -21.85
C GLN A 50 -8.32 0.15 -22.17
N ASP A 51 -8.85 1.23 -21.61
CA ASP A 51 -8.34 2.60 -21.78
C ASP A 51 -8.28 3.29 -20.41
N ASP A 52 -7.10 3.28 -19.82
CA ASP A 52 -6.81 3.82 -18.49
C ASP A 52 -6.04 5.15 -18.52
N ARG A 53 -5.92 5.79 -19.69
CA ARG A 53 -5.14 7.03 -19.88
C ARG A 53 -5.62 8.21 -19.03
N ALA A 54 -6.89 8.19 -18.60
CA ALA A 54 -7.47 9.21 -17.75
C ALA A 54 -7.16 9.01 -16.25
N ILE A 55 -6.64 7.84 -15.85
CA ILE A 55 -6.33 7.54 -14.45
C ILE A 55 -4.94 8.11 -14.10
N PRO A 56 -4.81 8.97 -13.09
CA PRO A 56 -3.54 9.57 -12.72
C PRO A 56 -2.60 8.53 -12.10
N THR A 57 -1.42 8.36 -12.70
CA THR A 57 -0.36 7.47 -12.20
C THR A 57 0.65 8.18 -11.28
N ASN A 58 0.60 9.52 -11.22
CA ASN A 58 1.52 10.34 -10.42
C ASN A 58 0.89 10.92 -9.14
N ARG A 59 -0.29 10.43 -8.76
CA ARG A 59 -1.02 10.83 -7.56
C ARG A 59 -1.56 9.59 -6.87
N ALA A 60 -1.74 9.68 -5.56
CA ALA A 60 -2.52 8.66 -4.86
C ALA A 60 -4.01 8.90 -5.08
N ILE A 61 -4.79 7.84 -5.02
CA ILE A 61 -6.25 7.84 -5.03
C ILE A 61 -6.75 7.28 -3.70
N ILE A 62 -7.97 7.61 -3.32
CA ILE A 62 -8.65 7.00 -2.18
C ILE A 62 -9.79 6.15 -2.69
N LEU A 63 -9.79 4.88 -2.29
CA LEU A 63 -10.84 3.92 -2.58
C LEU A 63 -11.44 3.43 -1.28
N ASP A 64 -12.75 3.19 -1.27
CA ASP A 64 -13.44 2.53 -0.17
C ASP A 64 -14.27 1.37 -0.70
N GLY A 65 -14.41 0.35 0.13
CA GLY A 65 -15.16 -0.83 -0.23
C GLY A 65 -15.00 -1.95 0.78
N ASP A 66 -15.70 -3.04 0.52
CA ASP A 66 -15.65 -4.24 1.33
C ASP A 66 -14.55 -5.17 0.81
N ILE A 67 -13.82 -5.77 1.75
CA ILE A 67 -12.84 -6.79 1.43
C ILE A 67 -13.57 -8.05 0.94
N GLY A 68 -13.31 -8.46 -0.30
CA GLY A 68 -13.68 -9.76 -0.82
C GLY A 68 -12.68 -10.83 -0.36
N THR A 69 -11.84 -11.27 -1.29
CA THR A 69 -10.76 -12.24 -1.06
C THR A 69 -9.46 -11.60 -0.56
N ILE A 70 -8.71 -12.31 0.28
CA ILE A 70 -7.34 -11.97 0.68
C ILE A 70 -6.44 -13.14 0.32
N ILE A 71 -5.34 -12.88 -0.39
CA ILE A 71 -4.32 -13.88 -0.70
C ILE A 71 -2.96 -13.34 -0.24
N VAL A 72 -2.25 -14.10 0.59
CA VAL A 72 -0.87 -13.78 0.96
C VAL A 72 0.05 -14.55 0.01
N HIS A 73 0.78 -13.82 -0.84
CA HIS A 73 1.72 -14.41 -1.80
C HIS A 73 3.09 -14.67 -1.18
N GLU A 74 3.53 -13.79 -0.28
CA GLU A 74 4.84 -13.88 0.36
C GLU A 74 4.78 -13.41 1.81
N ASP A 75 5.35 -14.20 2.73
CA ASP A 75 5.48 -13.84 4.14
C ASP A 75 6.79 -14.39 4.72
N THR A 76 7.86 -13.59 4.68
CA THR A 76 9.19 -13.97 5.18
C THR A 76 9.72 -12.96 6.18
N ALA A 77 10.84 -13.20 6.85
CA ALA A 77 11.41 -12.21 7.77
C ALA A 77 11.67 -10.82 7.13
N THR A 78 11.88 -10.75 5.81
CA THR A 78 12.32 -9.55 5.10
C THR A 78 11.34 -9.03 4.05
N SER A 79 10.34 -9.81 3.67
CA SER A 79 9.38 -9.49 2.60
C SER A 79 7.96 -9.88 3.01
N PHE A 80 6.99 -9.10 2.54
CA PHE A 80 5.57 -9.38 2.71
C PHE A 80 4.82 -8.85 1.49
N VAL A 81 4.01 -9.71 0.88
CA VAL A 81 3.13 -9.36 -0.25
C VAL A 81 1.79 -10.03 -0.05
N ALA A 82 0.73 -9.23 -0.04
CA ALA A 82 -0.65 -9.72 -0.07
C ALA A 82 -1.44 -9.02 -1.18
N GLU A 83 -2.35 -9.75 -1.80
CA GLU A 83 -3.37 -9.22 -2.70
C GLU A 83 -4.71 -9.20 -1.97
N VAL A 84 -5.44 -8.10 -2.11
CA VAL A 84 -6.77 -7.91 -1.54
C VAL A 84 -7.74 -7.55 -2.64
N GLU A 85 -8.82 -8.29 -2.77
CA GLU A 85 -9.96 -7.93 -3.58
C GLU A 85 -10.80 -6.89 -2.84
N LEU A 86 -10.96 -5.71 -3.44
CA LEU A 86 -11.87 -4.68 -2.96
C LEU A 86 -13.11 -4.66 -3.82
N LEU A 87 -14.27 -4.65 -3.16
CA LEU A 87 -15.59 -4.63 -3.78
C LEU A 87 -16.33 -3.37 -3.36
N ASN A 88 -16.96 -2.68 -4.30
CA ASN A 88 -17.82 -1.54 -3.99
C ASN A 88 -19.09 -1.60 -4.85
N GLY A 89 -20.25 -1.51 -4.18
CA GLY A 89 -21.55 -1.45 -4.84
C GLY A 89 -22.04 -0.03 -4.93
N ILE A 90 -22.33 0.45 -6.14
CA ILE A 90 -22.90 1.79 -6.36
C ILE A 90 -24.28 1.65 -6.96
N TRP A 91 -25.27 2.30 -6.34
CA TRP A 91 -26.60 2.46 -6.92
C TRP A 91 -26.51 3.32 -8.18
N VAL A 92 -27.02 2.80 -9.29
CA VAL A 92 -27.16 3.56 -10.54
C VAL A 92 -28.50 4.28 -10.57
N ASP A 93 -29.54 3.60 -10.06
CA ASP A 93 -30.87 4.12 -9.85
C ASP A 93 -31.51 3.42 -8.63
N GLU A 94 -32.83 3.51 -8.45
CA GLU A 94 -33.55 2.90 -7.32
C GLU A 94 -33.68 1.37 -7.41
N THR A 95 -33.31 0.78 -8.54
CA THR A 95 -33.56 -0.64 -8.87
C THR A 95 -32.29 -1.43 -9.14
N GLN A 96 -31.20 -0.76 -9.52
CA GLN A 96 -29.97 -1.40 -9.96
C GLN A 96 -28.76 -0.96 -9.12
N VAL A 97 -28.04 -1.96 -8.63
CA VAL A 97 -26.70 -1.82 -8.05
C VAL A 97 -25.69 -2.39 -9.02
N GLU A 98 -24.67 -1.59 -9.35
CA GLU A 98 -23.48 -2.09 -10.05
C GLU A 98 -22.37 -2.40 -9.05
N LEU A 99 -21.74 -3.56 -9.21
CA LEU A 99 -20.60 -3.98 -8.41
C LEU A 99 -19.31 -3.70 -9.18
N TYR A 100 -18.40 -2.99 -8.54
CA TYR A 100 -17.06 -2.74 -9.05
C TYR A 100 -16.04 -3.48 -8.21
N ARG A 101 -14.97 -3.91 -8.87
CA ARG A 101 -13.88 -4.69 -8.27
C ARG A 101 -12.54 -4.08 -8.64
N THR A 102 -11.60 -4.13 -7.70
CA THR A 102 -10.21 -3.72 -7.90
C THR A 102 -9.31 -4.61 -7.04
N TYR A 103 -8.13 -4.97 -7.54
CA TYR A 103 -7.12 -5.64 -6.74
C TYR A 103 -6.16 -4.64 -6.12
N ILE A 104 -5.92 -4.80 -4.83
CA ILE A 104 -4.99 -4.01 -4.04
C ILE A 104 -3.79 -4.87 -3.72
N ILE A 105 -2.61 -4.44 -4.17
CA ILE A 105 -1.34 -5.04 -3.78
C ILE A 105 -0.85 -4.35 -2.51
N CYS A 106 -0.63 -5.14 -1.46
CA CYS A 106 -0.11 -4.71 -0.17
C CYS A 106 1.33 -5.21 -0.04
N GLU A 107 2.28 -4.37 -0.39
CA GLU A 107 3.71 -4.72 -0.37
C GLU A 107 4.45 -4.04 0.79
N GLY A 108 5.21 -4.83 1.52
CA GLY A 108 6.09 -4.38 2.59
C GLY A 108 5.65 -4.82 3.98
N LEU A 109 6.63 -4.95 4.87
CA LEU A 109 6.46 -5.47 6.23
C LEU A 109 5.46 -4.67 7.07
N GLN A 110 5.24 -3.39 6.76
CA GLN A 110 4.27 -2.53 7.43
C GLN A 110 2.82 -3.03 7.30
N PHE A 111 2.51 -3.84 6.27
CA PHE A 111 1.18 -4.41 6.07
C PHE A 111 0.98 -5.76 6.76
N ARG A 112 2.05 -6.46 7.17
CA ARG A 112 1.98 -7.83 7.72
C ARG A 112 0.94 -7.97 8.84
N SER A 113 0.92 -7.03 9.78
CA SER A 113 0.02 -7.10 10.93
C SER A 113 -1.46 -6.92 10.56
N LEU A 114 -1.78 -6.45 9.35
CA LEU A 114 -3.15 -6.42 8.85
C LEU A 114 -3.62 -7.78 8.38
N PHE A 115 -2.74 -8.76 8.18
CA PHE A 115 -3.10 -10.07 7.62
C PHE A 115 -2.73 -11.25 8.54
N ASP A 116 -1.86 -11.03 9.53
CA ASP A 116 -1.52 -12.02 10.55
C ASP A 116 -2.75 -12.47 11.36
N SER A 117 -2.94 -13.79 11.43
CA SER A 117 -4.00 -14.45 12.19
C SER A 117 -4.10 -14.06 13.66
N GLN A 118 -2.97 -13.72 14.29
CA GLN A 118 -2.88 -13.38 15.71
C GLN A 118 -3.00 -11.87 15.99
N SER A 119 -2.98 -11.04 14.94
CA SER A 119 -2.98 -9.61 15.11
C SER A 119 -4.37 -9.06 15.47
N PRO A 120 -4.49 -8.15 16.45
CA PRO A 120 -5.76 -7.49 16.75
C PRO A 120 -6.21 -6.55 15.61
N SER A 121 -5.28 -6.09 14.77
CA SER A 121 -5.57 -5.25 13.60
C SER A 121 -5.89 -6.05 12.34
N ARG A 122 -5.99 -7.38 12.44
CA ARG A 122 -6.22 -8.26 11.28
C ARG A 122 -7.49 -7.87 10.52
N LEU A 123 -7.34 -7.61 9.23
CA LEU A 123 -8.40 -7.43 8.26
C LEU A 123 -9.01 -8.78 7.87
N LYS A 124 -10.31 -8.76 7.62
CA LYS A 124 -11.11 -9.94 7.27
C LYS A 124 -12.02 -9.62 6.10
N SER A 125 -12.35 -10.64 5.32
CA SER A 125 -13.41 -10.56 4.32
C SER A 125 -14.72 -10.04 4.93
N GLY A 126 -15.44 -9.23 4.17
CA GLY A 126 -16.66 -8.53 4.57
C GLY A 126 -16.43 -7.28 5.43
N GLN A 127 -15.19 -6.89 5.71
CA GLN A 127 -14.90 -5.63 6.39
C GLN A 127 -14.78 -4.48 5.40
N THR A 128 -15.42 -3.36 5.72
CA THR A 128 -15.28 -2.13 4.96
C THR A 128 -13.98 -1.41 5.32
N VAL A 129 -13.19 -1.09 4.29
CA VAL A 129 -11.92 -0.39 4.43
C VAL A 129 -11.86 0.83 3.52
N MET A 130 -11.00 1.77 3.91
CA MET A 130 -10.51 2.86 3.08
C MET A 130 -9.06 2.59 2.75
N VAL A 131 -8.69 2.82 1.50
CA VAL A 131 -7.37 2.52 0.95
C VAL A 131 -6.85 3.77 0.27
N LEU A 132 -5.67 4.21 0.69
CA LEU A 132 -4.86 5.17 -0.05
C LEU A 132 -3.91 4.37 -0.92
N ALA A 133 -3.95 4.57 -2.24
CA ALA A 133 -3.18 3.74 -3.17
C ALA A 133 -2.65 4.52 -4.38
N THR A 134 -1.64 3.98 -5.06
CA THR A 134 -1.24 4.41 -6.41
C THR A 134 -1.83 3.46 -7.44
N TYR A 135 -2.21 3.99 -8.60
CA TYR A 135 -2.70 3.17 -9.70
C TYR A 135 -1.53 2.49 -10.43
N GLU A 136 -1.57 1.17 -10.57
CA GLU A 136 -0.52 0.37 -11.21
C GLU A 136 -0.88 -0.02 -12.65
N GLY A 137 -2.16 0.10 -13.03
CA GLY A 137 -2.64 -0.22 -14.37
C GLY A 137 -3.75 -1.27 -14.38
N LEU A 138 -3.85 -1.97 -15.50
CA LEU A 138 -4.77 -3.07 -15.72
C LEU A 138 -4.05 -4.41 -15.61
N GLY A 139 -4.52 -5.25 -14.70
CA GLY A 139 -4.15 -6.66 -14.62
C GLY A 139 -5.16 -7.55 -15.35
N MET A 140 -4.94 -8.86 -15.25
CA MET A 140 -5.91 -9.87 -15.66
C MET A 140 -6.43 -10.59 -14.41
N ASP A 141 -7.74 -10.82 -14.37
CA ASP A 141 -8.39 -11.63 -13.35
C ASP A 141 -7.92 -13.10 -13.45
N TYR A 142 -8.29 -13.92 -12.46
CA TYR A 142 -7.97 -15.34 -12.37
C TYR A 142 -8.51 -16.17 -13.53
N ASP A 143 -9.49 -15.66 -14.29
CA ASP A 143 -9.96 -16.27 -15.53
C ASP A 143 -9.00 -16.08 -16.72
N GLY A 144 -7.97 -15.25 -16.57
CA GLY A 144 -6.97 -14.89 -17.57
C GLY A 144 -7.50 -14.06 -18.74
N LYS A 145 -8.72 -13.52 -18.64
CA LYS A 145 -9.44 -12.87 -19.74
C LYS A 145 -10.04 -11.52 -19.38
N THR A 146 -10.52 -11.38 -18.15
CA THR A 146 -11.23 -10.20 -17.69
C THR A 146 -10.20 -9.20 -17.16
N PRO A 147 -10.04 -8.02 -17.80
CA PRO A 147 -9.18 -6.98 -17.27
C PRO A 147 -9.73 -6.48 -15.93
N VAL A 148 -8.83 -6.20 -15.00
CA VAL A 148 -9.18 -5.71 -13.66
C VAL A 148 -8.23 -4.59 -13.25
N PRO A 149 -8.71 -3.50 -12.64
CA PRO A 149 -7.83 -2.47 -12.12
C PRO A 149 -6.95 -3.02 -10.99
N VAL A 150 -5.69 -2.63 -11.01
CA VAL A 150 -4.73 -2.96 -9.95
C VAL A 150 -4.17 -1.67 -9.36
N VAL A 151 -4.12 -1.63 -8.03
CA VAL A 151 -3.58 -0.50 -7.26
C VAL A 151 -2.59 -1.00 -6.22
N GLN A 152 -1.57 -0.21 -5.92
CA GLN A 152 -0.61 -0.49 -4.86
C GLN A 152 -1.00 0.29 -3.60
N ALA A 153 -1.23 -0.40 -2.49
CA ALA A 153 -1.56 0.23 -1.23
C ALA A 153 -0.38 1.04 -0.67
N LEU A 154 -0.67 2.29 -0.32
CA LEU A 154 0.17 3.13 0.53
C LEU A 154 -0.29 3.03 1.99
N SER A 155 -1.61 2.90 2.21
CA SER A 155 -2.20 2.73 3.54
C SER A 155 -3.59 2.11 3.44
N ILE A 156 -3.98 1.32 4.45
CA ILE A 156 -5.31 0.72 4.58
C ILE A 156 -5.83 0.99 5.98
N ARG A 157 -7.09 1.39 6.08
CA ARG A 157 -7.77 1.65 7.36
C ARG A 157 -9.18 1.08 7.36
N ARG A 158 -9.52 0.33 8.42
CA ARG A 158 -10.90 -0.09 8.68
C ARG A 158 -11.77 1.13 9.02
N ILE A 159 -12.96 1.22 8.42
CA ILE A 159 -13.91 2.30 8.71
C ILE A 159 -14.82 1.93 9.88
N TYR A 160 -15.32 0.68 9.93
CA TYR A 160 -16.25 0.17 10.94
C TYR A 160 -15.81 -1.18 11.51
#